data_AF-A0A6P0RPY2-F1
#
_entry.id   AF-A0A6P0RPY2-F1
#
_cell.length_a   1.000
_cell.length_b   1.000
_cell.length_c   1.000
_cell.angle_alpha   90.00
_cell.angle_beta   90.00
_cell.angle_gamma   90.00
#
_symmetry.space_group_name_H-M   'P 1'
#
loop_
_entity.id
_entity.type
_entity.pdbx_description
1 polymer ?
#
loop_
_entity_poly.entity_id
_entity_poly.type
_entity_poly.pdbx_seq_one_letter_code
_entity_poly.pdbx_strand_id
1 'polypeptide(L)'
;MALSPYEETILDFDHIAKKQPELFTAEDRADFAQLEATFPEDVEEISNAIALWCESHPHIKGAIFDLPVEESASVRAGGGRDTPMTGKEAKETTENIVRESIPPTNQNSPPPQTKSVNWNQAAD
;
A
#
# COMPACT_ATOMS: atom_id res chain seq x y z
N MET A 1 -22.63 -2.19 -3.91
CA MET A 1 -22.55 -1.84 -2.48
C MET A 1 -21.50 -0.76 -2.33
N ALA A 2 -21.68 0.21 -1.44
CA ALA A 2 -20.61 1.16 -1.12
C ALA A 2 -19.55 0.45 -0.28
N LEU A 3 -18.28 0.82 -0.44
CA LEU A 3 -17.19 0.36 0.42
C LEU A 3 -17.47 0.75 1.87
N SER A 4 -17.00 -0.05 2.82
CA SER A 4 -17.01 0.38 4.22
C SER A 4 -16.02 1.53 4.42
N PRO A 5 -16.26 2.46 5.37
CA PRO A 5 -15.33 3.55 5.66
C PRO A 5 -13.94 3.06 6.07
N TYR A 6 -13.84 1.83 6.59
CA TYR A 6 -12.58 1.18 6.93
C TYR A 6 -11.77 0.79 5.70
N GLU A 7 -12.43 0.22 4.69
CA GLU A 7 -11.81 -0.07 3.40
C GLU A 7 -11.37 1.20 2.70
N GLU A 8 -12.19 2.25 2.71
CA GLU A 8 -11.84 3.54 2.13
C GLU A 8 -10.57 4.12 2.76
N THR A 9 -10.42 4.01 4.08
CA THR A 9 -9.23 4.50 4.80
C THR A 9 -7.96 3.77 4.35
N ILE A 10 -8.01 2.44 4.24
CA ILE A 10 -6.86 1.62 3.83
C ILE A 10 -6.47 1.94 2.37
N LEU A 11 -7.46 2.08 1.49
CA LEU A 11 -7.24 2.36 0.07
C LEU A 11 -6.74 3.79 -0.18
N ASP A 12 -7.27 4.79 0.53
CA ASP A 12 -6.77 6.16 0.44
C ASP A 12 -5.32 6.24 0.93
N PHE A 13 -4.99 5.50 2.00
CA PHE A 13 -3.62 5.43 2.52
C PHE A 13 -2.66 4.77 1.51
N ASP A 14 -3.06 3.66 0.90
CA ASP A 14 -2.31 2.98 -0.16
C ASP A 14 -2.07 3.89 -1.37
N HIS A 15 -3.09 4.64 -1.77
CA HIS A 15 -3.00 5.58 -2.89
C HIS A 15 -1.98 6.68 -2.64
N ILE A 16 -1.93 7.25 -1.44
CA ILE A 16 -0.97 8.31 -1.10
C ILE A 16 0.44 7.75 -1.02
N ALA A 17 0.62 6.55 -0.49
CA ALA A 17 1.93 5.90 -0.49
C ALA A 17 2.47 5.66 -1.91
N LYS A 18 1.59 5.32 -2.86
CA LYS A 18 1.94 5.16 -4.28
C LYS A 18 2.19 6.49 -5.00
N LYS A 19 1.36 7.50 -4.73
CA LYS A 19 1.38 8.79 -5.45
C LYS A 19 2.40 9.76 -4.91
N GLN A 20 2.56 9.79 -3.59
CA GLN A 20 3.41 10.72 -2.86
C GLN A 20 4.33 9.96 -1.89
N PRO A 21 5.16 9.03 -2.39
CA PRO A 21 6.12 8.28 -1.58
C PRO A 21 7.09 9.18 -0.80
N GLU A 22 7.33 10.40 -1.31
CA GLU A 22 8.15 11.44 -0.68
C GLU A 22 7.60 11.99 0.65
N LEU A 23 6.29 11.85 0.91
CA LEU A 23 5.71 12.22 2.19
C LEU A 23 6.13 11.28 3.31
N PHE A 24 6.43 10.03 2.99
CA PHE A 24 6.81 9.02 3.96
C PHE A 24 8.32 9.13 4.21
N THR A 25 8.72 9.61 5.38
CA THR A 25 10.13 9.61 5.77
C THR A 25 10.62 8.18 6.05
N ALA A 26 11.94 8.00 6.16
CA ALA A 26 12.52 6.71 6.54
C ALA A 26 11.99 6.21 7.90
N GLU A 27 11.75 7.13 8.83
CA GLU A 27 11.20 6.85 10.15
C GLU A 27 9.74 6.42 10.06
N ASP A 28 8.91 7.16 9.30
CA ASP A 28 7.49 6.82 9.09
C ASP A 28 7.33 5.38 8.57
N ARG A 29 8.17 4.95 7.63
CA ARG A 29 8.09 3.58 7.08
C ARG A 29 8.51 2.53 8.08
N ALA A 30 9.55 2.81 8.86
CA ALA A 30 10.04 1.88 9.86
C ALA A 30 8.98 1.70 10.97
N ASP A 31 8.39 2.80 11.41
CA ASP A 31 7.31 2.80 12.41
C ASP A 31 6.06 2.09 11.86
N PHE A 32 5.66 2.41 10.63
CA PHE A 32 4.53 1.74 9.99
C PHE A 32 4.76 0.24 9.75
N ALA A 33 5.97 -0.18 9.37
CA ALA A 33 6.31 -1.59 9.24
C ALA A 33 6.27 -2.34 10.58
N GLN A 34 6.64 -1.68 11.67
CA GLN A 34 6.48 -2.25 13.01
C GLN A 34 5.01 -2.37 13.41
N LEU A 35 4.20 -1.36 13.08
CA LEU A 35 2.75 -1.40 13.29
C LEU A 35 2.09 -2.52 12.46
N GLU A 36 2.48 -2.68 11.19
CA GLU A 36 1.94 -3.68 10.28
C GLU A 36 2.17 -5.11 10.78
N ALA A 37 3.34 -5.38 11.38
CA ALA A 37 3.62 -6.66 12.02
C ALA A 37 2.63 -7.03 13.15
N THR A 38 1.94 -6.04 13.72
CA THR A 38 0.93 -6.23 14.78
C THR A 38 -0.50 -6.35 14.27
N PHE A 39 -0.74 -6.17 12.96
CA PHE A 39 -2.09 -6.15 12.43
C PHE A 39 -2.79 -7.51 12.50
N PRO A 40 -4.04 -7.54 13.03
CA PRO A 40 -4.91 -8.72 12.94
C PRO A 40 -5.40 -8.90 11.51
N GLU A 41 -5.97 -10.07 11.22
CA GLU A 41 -6.66 -10.32 9.94
C GLU A 41 -8.10 -9.73 9.96
N ASP A 42 -8.23 -8.47 10.36
CA ASP A 42 -9.51 -7.76 10.47
C ASP A 42 -9.40 -6.34 9.89
N VAL A 43 -10.33 -6.00 8.98
CA VAL A 43 -10.30 -4.74 8.23
C VAL A 43 -10.56 -3.51 9.10
N GLU A 44 -11.50 -3.63 10.06
CA GLU A 44 -11.86 -2.53 10.95
C GLU A 44 -10.69 -2.22 11.89
N GLU A 45 -10.09 -3.25 12.48
CA GLU A 45 -8.94 -3.11 13.37
C GLU A 45 -7.71 -2.56 12.63
N ILE A 46 -7.42 -3.04 11.40
CA ILE A 46 -6.35 -2.50 10.56
C ILE A 46 -6.60 -1.02 10.28
N SER A 47 -7.81 -0.67 9.81
CA SER A 47 -8.15 0.72 9.52
C SER A 47 -8.03 1.61 10.75
N ASN A 48 -8.47 1.14 11.92
CA ASN A 48 -8.41 1.90 13.15
C ASN A 48 -6.96 2.12 13.60
N ALA A 49 -6.11 1.09 13.46
CA ALA A 49 -4.70 1.21 13.78
C ALA A 49 -3.97 2.18 12.82
N ILE A 50 -4.27 2.16 11.52
CA ILE A 50 -3.76 3.14 10.56
C ILE A 50 -4.25 4.56 10.89
N ALA A 51 -5.54 4.71 11.21
CA ALA A 51 -6.11 6.01 11.58
C ALA A 51 -5.45 6.58 12.84
N LEU A 52 -5.23 5.75 13.85
CA LEU A 52 -4.51 6.12 15.08
C LEU A 52 -3.06 6.50 14.79
N TRP A 53 -2.38 5.74 13.92
CA TRP A 53 -1.02 6.04 13.49
C TRP A 53 -0.93 7.40 12.77
N CYS A 54 -1.90 7.71 11.91
CA CYS A 54 -1.99 9.01 11.23
C CYS A 54 -2.15 10.18 12.20
N GLU A 55 -2.65 9.98 13.43
CA GLU A 55 -2.72 11.05 14.43
C GLU A 55 -1.34 11.51 14.90
N SER A 56 -0.37 10.60 14.96
CA SER A 56 1.04 10.90 15.26
C SER A 56 1.79 11.45 14.04
N HIS A 57 1.23 11.30 12.84
CA HIS A 57 1.85 11.69 11.56
C HIS A 57 0.96 12.69 10.79
N PRO A 58 0.85 13.94 11.28
CA PRO A 58 -0.09 14.93 10.77
C PRO A 58 0.18 15.32 9.31
N HIS A 59 1.40 15.18 8.80
CA HIS A 59 1.74 15.42 7.38
C HIS A 59 1.07 14.40 6.46
N ILE A 60 1.04 13.12 6.85
CA ILE A 60 0.38 12.06 6.08
C ILE A 60 -1.14 12.18 6.23
N LYS A 61 -1.63 12.44 7.44
CA LYS A 61 -3.05 12.73 7.68
C LYS A 61 -3.53 13.90 6.82
N GLY A 62 -2.76 14.98 6.76
CA GLY A 62 -3.05 16.13 5.91
C GLY A 62 -3.18 15.75 4.44
N ALA A 63 -2.27 14.93 3.93
CA ALA A 63 -2.32 14.45 2.55
C ALA A 63 -3.55 13.59 2.25
N ILE A 64 -4.03 12.78 3.21
CA ILE A 64 -5.28 12.01 3.08
C ILE A 64 -6.48 12.96 2.95
N PHE A 65 -6.53 14.00 3.78
CA PHE A 65 -7.62 14.98 3.73
C PHE A 65 -7.54 15.90 2.50
N ASP A 66 -6.34 16.12 1.95
CA ASP A 66 -6.14 16.97 0.77
C ASP A 66 -6.37 16.20 -0.55
N LEU A 67 -6.58 14.87 -0.51
CA LEU A 67 -6.89 14.08 -1.69
C LEU A 67 -8.13 14.65 -2.39
N PRO A 68 -8.02 15.05 -3.68
CA PRO A 68 -9.17 15.58 -4.39
C PRO A 68 -10.27 14.53 -4.48
N VAL A 69 -11.52 14.98 -4.39
CA VAL A 69 -12.71 14.11 -4.44
C VAL A 69 -12.72 13.21 -5.67
N GLU A 70 -12.15 13.63 -6.79
CA GLU A 70 -12.05 12.79 -8.00
C GLU A 70 -11.02 11.65 -7.86
N GLU A 71 -9.89 11.87 -7.17
CA GLU A 71 -8.90 10.79 -6.95
C GLU A 71 -9.38 9.81 -5.89
N SER A 72 -9.94 10.32 -4.78
CA SER A 72 -10.58 9.49 -3.78
C SER A 72 -11.78 8.76 -4.38
N ALA A 73 -12.62 9.40 -5.19
CA ALA A 73 -13.70 8.72 -5.90
C ALA A 73 -13.16 7.68 -6.88
N SER A 74 -12.03 7.87 -7.56
CA SER A 74 -11.48 6.86 -8.48
C SER A 74 -10.93 5.63 -7.73
N VAL A 75 -10.36 5.83 -6.54
CA VAL A 75 -9.89 4.76 -5.65
C VAL A 75 -11.06 4.04 -4.98
N ARG A 76 -12.03 4.81 -4.47
CA ARG A 76 -13.25 4.33 -3.82
C ARG A 76 -14.26 3.76 -4.83
N ALA A 77 -14.15 4.13 -6.10
CA ALA A 77 -14.91 3.55 -7.22
C ALA A 77 -14.13 2.47 -7.96
N GLY A 78 -12.98 2.01 -7.44
CA GLY A 78 -12.11 1.02 -8.04
C GLY A 78 -12.81 -0.31 -8.37
N GLY A 79 -13.44 -0.36 -9.54
CA GLY A 79 -13.56 -1.55 -10.38
C GLY A 79 -14.65 -2.57 -10.04
N GLY A 80 -15.73 -2.21 -9.33
CA GLY A 80 -16.84 -3.15 -9.15
C GLY A 80 -16.46 -4.39 -8.33
N ARG A 81 -15.79 -4.20 -7.18
CA ARG A 81 -15.68 -5.27 -6.20
C ARG A 81 -17.09 -5.56 -5.64
N ASP A 82 -17.70 -6.64 -6.11
CA ASP A 82 -18.96 -7.17 -5.57
C ASP A 82 -18.78 -7.75 -4.15
N THR A 83 -17.54 -8.03 -3.75
CA THR A 83 -17.19 -8.60 -2.44
C THR A 83 -16.45 -7.60 -1.56
N PRO A 84 -16.82 -7.49 -0.27
CA PRO A 84 -16.06 -6.74 0.73
C PRO A 84 -14.62 -7.23 0.79
N MET A 85 -13.68 -6.31 1.03
CA MET A 85 -12.29 -6.63 1.33
C MET A 85 -12.24 -7.54 2.55
N THR A 86 -11.50 -8.63 2.43
CA THR A 86 -11.22 -9.50 3.57
C THR A 86 -10.07 -8.92 4.41
N GLY A 87 -10.01 -9.27 5.70
CA GLY A 87 -8.91 -8.83 6.58
C GLY A 87 -7.53 -9.26 6.07
N LYS A 88 -7.46 -10.41 5.38
CA LYS A 88 -6.23 -10.87 4.70
C LYS A 88 -5.83 -9.93 3.56
N GLU A 89 -6.78 -9.55 2.69
CA GLU A 89 -6.51 -8.58 1.62
C GLU A 89 -6.11 -7.20 2.17
N ALA A 90 -6.71 -6.76 3.29
CA ALA A 90 -6.32 -5.54 3.99
C ALA A 90 -4.88 -5.59 4.49
N LYS A 91 -4.47 -6.71 5.09
CA LYS A 91 -3.10 -6.91 5.51
C LYS A 91 -2.13 -6.89 4.33
N GLU A 92 -2.41 -7.65 3.27
CA GLU A 92 -1.57 -7.71 2.07
C GLU A 92 -1.45 -6.34 1.37
N THR A 93 -2.55 -5.56 1.32
CA THR A 93 -2.53 -4.20 0.80
C THR A 93 -1.57 -3.36 1.61
N THR A 94 -1.65 -3.45 2.94
CA THR A 94 -0.85 -2.63 3.85
C THR A 94 0.64 -3.00 3.85
N GLU A 95 0.98 -4.27 3.67
CA GLU A 95 2.36 -4.71 3.42
C GLU A 95 2.95 -4.07 2.15
N ASN A 96 2.12 -3.90 1.12
CA ASN A 96 2.55 -3.31 -0.15
C ASN A 96 2.88 -1.81 -0.01
N ILE A 97 2.18 -1.10 0.88
CA ILE A 97 2.37 0.33 1.17
C ILE A 97 3.80 0.60 1.67
N VAL A 98 4.34 -0.23 2.55
CA VAL A 98 5.73 -0.11 3.03
C VAL A 98 6.71 -0.22 1.86
N ARG A 99 6.45 -1.13 0.92
CA ARG A 99 7.31 -1.35 -0.25
C ARG A 99 7.20 -0.20 -1.26
N GLU A 100 5.99 0.24 -1.56
CA GLU A 100 5.72 1.22 -2.62
C GLU A 100 5.95 2.65 -2.20
N SER A 101 5.85 2.93 -0.90
CA SER A 101 6.25 4.23 -0.40
C SER A 101 7.71 4.51 -0.73
N ILE A 102 8.59 3.52 -0.96
CA ILE A 102 10.04 3.74 -1.16
C ILE A 102 10.24 4.44 -2.51
N PRO A 103 10.69 5.72 -2.53
CA PRO A 103 10.91 6.40 -3.80
C PRO A 103 11.92 5.60 -4.61
N PRO A 104 11.76 5.50 -5.94
CA PRO A 104 12.72 4.85 -6.79
C PRO A 104 14.03 5.61 -6.68
N THR A 105 14.90 5.15 -5.79
CA THR A 105 16.25 5.67 -5.66
C THR A 105 16.98 5.16 -6.88
N ASN A 106 16.95 5.95 -7.96
CA ASN A 106 17.72 5.85 -9.18
C ASN A 106 18.36 4.46 -9.37
N GLN A 107 17.54 3.44 -9.65
CA GLN A 107 18.04 2.10 -9.90
C GLN A 107 18.60 2.07 -11.32
N ASN A 108 19.82 2.55 -11.46
CA ASN A 108 20.72 2.19 -12.54
C ASN A 108 21.22 0.74 -12.35
N SER A 109 20.27 -0.17 -12.13
CA SER A 109 20.49 -1.61 -12.03
C SER A 109 19.65 -2.26 -13.13
N PRO A 110 20.27 -2.84 -14.18
CA PRO A 110 19.52 -3.52 -15.22
C PRO A 110 18.70 -4.67 -14.61
N PRO A 111 17.53 -4.99 -15.19
CA PRO A 111 16.65 -6.04 -14.69
C PRO A 111 17.42 -7.36 -14.56
N PRO A 112 17.12 -8.20 -13.55
CA PRO A 112 17.70 -9.53 -13.49
C PRO A 112 17.26 -10.28 -14.74
N GLN A 113 18.18 -10.43 -15.70
CA GLN A 113 18.01 -11.33 -16.82
C GLN A 113 17.69 -12.70 -16.23
N THR A 114 16.44 -13.10 -16.39
CA THR A 114 15.97 -14.45 -16.19
C THR A 114 16.91 -15.31 -17.02
N LYS A 115 17.76 -16.10 -16.36
CA LYS A 115 18.57 -17.12 -17.02
C LYS A 115 17.58 -18.09 -17.66
N SER A 116 17.25 -17.85 -18.93
CA SER A 116 16.65 -18.84 -19.81
C SER A 116 17.59 -20.04 -19.78
N VAL A 117 17.14 -21.11 -19.13
CA VAL A 117 17.83 -22.41 -19.17
C VAL A 117 17.84 -22.84 -20.62
N ASN A 118 19.00 -22.76 -21.27
CA ASN A 118 19.19 -23.20 -22.64
C ASN A 118 19.42 -24.73 -22.63
N TRP A 119 18.39 -25.50 -22.99
CA TRP A 119 18.40 -26.96 -23.06
C TRP A 119 19.00 -27.51 -24.38
N ASN A 120 20.11 -26.96 -24.86
CA ASN A 120 20.74 -27.39 -26.11
C ASN A 120 22.20 -27.86 -25.92
N GLN A 121 22.42 -28.80 -25.02
CA GLN A 121 23.67 -29.57 -25.01
C GLN A 121 23.42 -31.04 -24.72
N ALA A 122 22.99 -31.76 -25.75
CA ALA A 122 23.10 -33.21 -25.86
C ALA A 122 23.15 -33.59 -27.34
N ALA A 123 24.35 -33.84 -27.85
CA ALA A 123 24.69 -34.83 -28.88
C ALA A 123 26.14 -34.58 -29.33
N ASP A 124 27.07 -35.26 -28.67
CA ASP A 124 28.27 -35.81 -29.32
C ASP A 124 27.89 -37.23 -29.80
#